data_AF-A0A2H0MLA1-F1
#
_entry.id   AF-A0A2H0MLA1-F1
#
_cell.length_a   1.000
_cell.length_b   1.000
_cell.length_c   1.000
_cell.angle_alpha   90.00
_cell.angle_beta   90.00
_cell.angle_gamma   90.00
#
_symmetry.space_group_name_H-M   'P 1'
#
loop_
_entity.id
_entity.type
_entity.pdbx_description
1 polymer ?
#
loop_
_entity_poly.entity_id
_entity_poly.type
_entity_poly.pdbx_seq_one_letter_code
_entity_poly.pdbx_strand_id
1 'polypeptide(L)'
;MIEHIDNWRQSGLSTAMIKQYAKGEIIAQEGQHLQCAFIVDSGRVELLEHGEDGMESVASIIGPDQIFGEMSLIFGVPFANTARALEECQITLLTRESYQSMLE
;
A
#
# COMPACT_ATOMS: atom_id res chain seq x y z
N MET A 1 15.72 -7.13 -0.31
CA MET A 1 15.01 -8.00 -1.26
C MET A 1 13.60 -7.41 -1.38
N ILE A 2 13.44 -6.22 -1.96
CA ILE A 2 13.40 -5.95 -3.41
C ILE A 2 14.28 -4.72 -3.71
N GLU A 3 15.23 -4.84 -4.66
CA GLU A 3 16.16 -3.76 -5.05
C GLU A 3 15.81 -3.12 -6.41
N HIS A 4 14.67 -3.39 -7.03
CA HIS A 4 14.33 -2.87 -8.36
C HIS A 4 12.83 -2.67 -8.56
N ILE A 5 12.27 -1.58 -8.03
CA ILE A 5 10.89 -1.15 -8.35
C ILE A 5 10.88 -0.22 -9.59
N ASP A 6 12.04 0.28 -10.05
CA ASP A 6 12.10 1.29 -11.11
C ASP A 6 11.84 0.81 -12.55
N ASN A 7 12.05 -0.47 -12.87
CA ASN A 7 12.04 -0.90 -14.28
C ASN A 7 10.63 -1.18 -14.86
N TRP A 8 9.61 -1.43 -14.04
CA TRP A 8 8.29 -1.85 -14.54
C TRP A 8 7.37 -0.68 -14.94
N ARG A 9 7.63 0.55 -14.46
CA ARG A 9 6.83 1.73 -14.83
C ARG A 9 6.88 2.08 -16.32
N GLN A 10 7.97 1.69 -16.99
CA GLN A 10 8.23 2.04 -18.39
C GLN A 10 7.70 1.00 -19.39
N SER A 11 7.21 -0.16 -18.93
CA SER A 11 6.80 -1.27 -19.81
C SER A 11 5.38 -1.17 -20.37
N GLY A 12 4.62 -0.14 -20.01
CA GLY A 12 3.28 0.10 -20.57
C GLY A 12 2.21 -0.92 -20.12
N LEU A 13 2.44 -1.64 -19.01
CA LEU A 13 1.45 -2.51 -18.38
C LEU A 13 0.30 -1.64 -17.82
N SER A 14 -0.79 -1.62 -18.59
CA SER A 14 -1.84 -0.59 -18.60
C SER A 14 -2.84 -0.61 -17.44
N THR A 15 -2.47 -1.02 -16.23
CA THR A 15 -3.45 -1.15 -15.12
C THR A 15 -2.98 -0.65 -13.76
N ALA A 16 -1.93 0.18 -13.71
CA ALA A 16 -1.58 0.89 -12.48
C ALA A 16 -2.30 2.25 -12.43
N MET A 17 -2.99 2.55 -11.33
CA MET A 17 -3.60 3.86 -11.09
C MET A 17 -2.79 4.62 -10.04
N ILE A 18 -2.47 5.89 -10.30
CA ILE A 18 -1.82 6.76 -9.32
C ILE A 18 -2.90 7.56 -8.59
N LYS A 19 -2.82 7.60 -7.26
CA LYS A 19 -3.67 8.42 -6.39
C LYS A 19 -2.84 9.29 -5.46
N GLN A 20 -3.37 10.49 -5.18
CA GLN A 20 -2.84 11.38 -4.16
C GLN A 20 -3.68 11.28 -2.90
N TYR A 21 -3.03 11.35 -1.75
CA TYR A 21 -3.66 11.37 -0.43
C TYR A 21 -3.05 12.51 0.38
N ALA A 22 -3.90 13.37 0.94
CA ALA A 22 -3.50 14.39 1.88
C ALA A 22 -3.17 13.78 3.24
N LYS A 23 -2.39 14.51 4.06
CA LYS A 23 -2.09 14.12 5.43
C LYS A 23 -3.37 13.82 6.21
N GLY A 24 -3.39 12.65 6.86
CA GLY A 24 -4.50 12.15 7.67
C GLY A 24 -5.55 11.35 6.90
N GLU A 25 -5.49 11.32 5.56
CA GLU A 25 -6.44 10.51 4.78
C GLU A 25 -6.20 9.01 4.95
N ILE A 26 -7.28 8.26 5.04
CA ILE A 26 -7.27 6.79 5.13
C ILE A 26 -7.14 6.22 3.72
N ILE A 27 -6.09 5.45 3.51
CA ILE A 27 -5.79 4.79 2.23
C ILE A 27 -6.48 3.41 2.18
N ALA A 28 -6.45 2.68 3.30
CA ALA A 28 -7.09 1.38 3.48
C ALA A 28 -7.44 1.18 4.96
N GLN A 29 -8.53 0.46 5.25
CA GLN A 29 -8.93 0.16 6.63
C GLN A 29 -8.63 -1.29 6.99
N GLU A 30 -8.40 -1.50 8.28
CA GLU A 30 -8.33 -2.82 8.87
C GLU A 30 -9.58 -3.66 8.55
N GLY A 31 -9.39 -4.95 8.32
CA GLY A 31 -10.46 -5.89 7.98
C GLY A 31 -10.94 -5.82 6.53
N GLN A 32 -10.50 -4.84 5.74
CA GLN A 32 -10.87 -4.77 4.32
C GLN A 32 -10.18 -5.85 3.51
N HIS A 33 -10.91 -6.44 2.57
CA HIS A 33 -10.33 -7.25 1.49
C HIS A 33 -9.91 -6.32 0.35
N LEU A 34 -8.59 -6.14 0.20
CA LEU A 34 -8.05 -5.22 -0.78
C LEU A 34 -8.06 -5.84 -2.19
N GLN A 35 -8.48 -5.05 -3.17
CA GLN A 35 -8.46 -5.42 -4.59
C GLN A 35 -7.19 -4.95 -5.30
N CYS A 36 -6.30 -4.25 -4.59
CA CYS A 36 -5.02 -3.77 -5.10
C CYS A 36 -3.96 -3.78 -3.99
N ALA A 37 -2.70 -3.79 -4.39
CA ALA A 37 -1.56 -3.49 -3.54
C ALA A 37 -1.13 -2.05 -3.80
N PHE A 38 -0.36 -1.48 -2.88
CA PHE A 38 0.01 -0.06 -2.91
C PHE A 38 1.53 0.07 -2.89
N ILE A 39 2.08 0.90 -3.78
CA ILE A 39 3.46 1.39 -3.73
C ILE A 39 3.42 2.86 -3.32
N VAL A 40 4.18 3.23 -2.30
CA VAL A 40 4.37 4.64 -1.95
C VAL A 40 5.39 5.24 -2.92
N ASP A 41 4.98 6.22 -3.72
CA ASP A 41 5.87 6.90 -4.67
C ASP A 41 6.58 8.08 -4.01
N SER A 42 5.85 8.78 -3.15
CA SER A 42 6.34 9.88 -2.32
C SER A 42 5.47 10.01 -1.07
N GLY A 43 6.02 10.64 -0.03
CA GLY A 43 5.38 10.76 1.27
C GLY A 43 5.62 9.56 2.18
N ARG A 44 4.84 9.46 3.26
CA ARG A 44 4.89 8.39 4.26
C ARG A 44 3.50 7.96 4.68
N VAL A 45 3.32 6.67 4.87
CA VAL A 45 2.08 6.05 5.35
C VAL A 45 2.35 5.40 6.70
N GLU A 46 1.51 5.64 7.69
CA GLU A 46 1.50 4.88 8.94
C GLU A 46 0.51 3.71 8.84
N LEU A 47 0.94 2.54 9.30
CA LEU A 47 0.08 1.39 9.53
C LEU A 47 -0.29 1.36 11.01
N LEU A 48 -1.58 1.44 11.28
CA LEU A 48 -2.15 1.52 12.62
C LEU A 48 -2.75 0.17 12.99
N GLU A 49 -2.47 -0.29 14.20
CA GLU A 49 -3.11 -1.45 14.82
C GLU A 49 -4.06 -0.96 15.92
N HIS A 50 -5.26 -1.53 15.96
CA HIS A 50 -6.23 -1.27 17.03
C HIS A 50 -6.03 -2.28 18.15
N GLY A 51 -5.73 -1.77 19.35
CA GLY A 51 -5.73 -2.57 20.57
C GLY A 51 -7.15 -2.97 20.99
N GLU A 52 -7.26 -4.01 21.82
CA GLU A 52 -8.53 -4.45 22.41
C GLU A 52 -9.21 -3.38 23.28
N ASP A 53 -8.44 -2.37 23.72
CA ASP A 53 -8.89 -1.21 24.49
C ASP A 53 -9.44 -0.07 23.60
N GLY A 54 -9.43 -0.25 22.28
CA GLY A 54 -9.86 0.74 21.30
C GLY A 54 -8.83 1.83 21.00
N MET A 55 -7.59 1.69 21.50
CA MET A 55 -6.51 2.63 21.20
C MET A 55 -5.80 2.26 19.89
N GLU A 56 -5.47 3.26 19.09
CA GLU A 56 -4.60 3.09 17.92
C GLU A 56 -3.12 3.15 18.33
N SER A 57 -2.29 2.27 17.78
CA SER A 57 -0.83 2.36 17.87
C SER A 57 -0.19 2.21 16.50
N VAL A 58 0.97 2.85 16.29
CA VAL A 58 1.70 2.77 15.03
C VAL A 58 2.49 1.46 15.00
N ALA A 59 2.06 0.53 14.16
CA ALA A 59 2.74 -0.75 13.94
C ALA A 59 3.96 -0.59 13.01
N SER A 60 3.86 0.26 11.99
CA SER A 60 4.96 0.54 11.05
C SER A 60 4.76 1.84 10.28
N ILE A 61 5.85 2.37 9.72
CA ILE A 61 5.84 3.50 8.78
C ILE A 61 6.40 3.02 7.45
N ILE A 62 5.64 3.22 6.39
CA ILE A 62 5.95 2.85 5.01
C ILE A 62 6.33 4.11 4.24
N GLY A 63 7.53 4.13 3.68
CA GLY A 63 8.09 5.23 2.90
C GLY A 63 8.17 4.92 1.40
N PRO A 64 8.80 5.80 0.62
CA PRO A 64 8.92 5.65 -0.82
C PRO A 64 9.54 4.32 -1.23
N ASP A 65 9.09 3.78 -2.36
CA ASP A 65 9.50 2.50 -2.95
C ASP A 65 9.23 1.29 -2.04
N GLN A 66 8.31 1.43 -1.08
CA GLN A 66 7.84 0.31 -0.28
C GLN A 66 6.40 -0.06 -0.65
N ILE A 67 6.09 -1.33 -0.45
CA ILE A 67 4.82 -1.95 -0.83
C ILE A 67 4.04 -2.35 0.41
N PHE A 68 2.72 -2.20 0.36
CA PHE A 68 1.81 -2.76 1.36
C PHE A 68 0.49 -3.24 0.74
N GLY A 69 -0.23 -4.09 1.47
CA GLY A 69 -1.54 -4.64 1.07
C GLY A 69 -1.45 -5.85 0.14
N GLU A 70 -0.24 -6.27 -0.24
CA GLU A 70 0.03 -7.44 -1.07
C GLU A 70 -0.47 -8.73 -0.46
N MET A 71 -0.40 -8.87 0.88
CA MET A 71 -0.94 -10.04 1.58
C MET A 71 -2.44 -10.21 1.33
N SER A 72 -3.20 -9.11 1.38
CA SER A 72 -4.64 -9.13 1.13
C SER A 72 -4.93 -9.43 -0.34
N LEU A 73 -4.19 -8.80 -1.25
CA LEU A 73 -4.34 -9.02 -2.69
C LEU A 73 -4.03 -10.46 -3.13
N ILE A 74 -2.97 -11.07 -2.59
CA ILE A 74 -2.44 -12.36 -3.06
C ILE A 74 -3.07 -13.53 -2.33
N PHE A 75 -3.17 -13.45 -1.01
CA PHE A 75 -3.67 -14.56 -0.19
C PHE A 75 -5.14 -14.41 0.21
N GLY A 76 -5.78 -13.28 -0.14
CA GLY A 76 -7.19 -13.04 0.16
C GLY A 76 -7.48 -12.81 1.64
N VAL A 77 -6.44 -12.65 2.47
CA VAL A 77 -6.61 -12.37 3.90
C VAL A 77 -7.09 -10.93 4.11
N PRO A 78 -7.88 -10.64 5.16
CA PRO A 78 -8.22 -9.26 5.51
C PRO A 78 -6.96 -8.42 5.77
N PHE A 79 -7.00 -7.14 5.43
CA PHE A 79 -5.91 -6.22 5.72
C PHE A 79 -5.75 -6.05 7.23
N ALA A 80 -4.54 -6.26 7.76
CA ALA A 80 -4.31 -6.40 9.19
C ALA A 80 -4.26 -5.07 9.96
N ASN A 81 -4.16 -3.95 9.25
CA ASN A 81 -3.96 -2.63 9.83
C ASN A 81 -4.83 -1.59 9.12
N THR A 82 -4.91 -0.39 9.69
CA THR A 82 -5.41 0.79 8.98
C THR A 82 -4.23 1.57 8.42
N ALA A 83 -4.21 1.82 7.11
CA ALA A 83 -3.20 2.62 6.44
C ALA A 83 -3.65 4.08 6.35
N ARG A 84 -2.89 5.00 6.96
CA ARG A 84 -3.17 6.44 6.98
C ARG A 84 -1.98 7.24 6.45
N ALA A 85 -2.24 8.25 5.64
CA ALA A 85 -1.20 9.14 5.13
C ALA A 85 -0.63 10.00 6.29
N LEU A 86 0.66 9.86 6.59
CA LEU A 86 1.33 10.64 7.64
C LEU A 86 1.70 12.06 7.15
N GLU A 87 1.88 12.19 5.84
CA GLU A 87 2.10 13.44 5.09
C GLU A 87 1.39 13.35 3.73
N GLU A 88 1.56 14.35 2.86
CA GLU A 88 1.05 14.26 1.50
C GLU A 88 1.74 13.10 0.77
N CYS A 89 0.95 12.17 0.24
CA CYS A 89 1.44 10.96 -0.40
C CYS A 89 0.96 10.87 -1.85
N GLN A 90 1.86 10.43 -2.72
CA GLN A 90 1.49 9.87 -4.02
C GLN A 90 1.68 8.37 -3.96
N ILE A 91 0.65 7.61 -4.33
CA ILE A 91 0.62 6.15 -4.20
C ILE A 91 0.18 5.53 -5.51
N THR A 92 0.95 4.57 -6.00
CA THR A 92 0.57 3.74 -7.14
C THR A 92 -0.20 2.50 -6.66
N LEU A 93 -1.39 2.28 -7.21
CA LEU A 93 -2.23 1.11 -6.97
C LEU A 93 -1.94 0.06 -8.04
N LEU A 94 -1.59 -1.15 -7.60
CA LEU A 94 -1.30 -2.30 -8.43
C LEU A 94 -2.45 -3.29 -8.41
N THR A 95 -2.94 -3.70 -9.59
CA THR A 95 -3.79 -4.90 -9.66
C THR A 95 -2.99 -6.16 -9.37
N ARG A 96 -3.68 -7.28 -9.18
CA ARG A 96 -3.04 -8.58 -9.00
C ARG A 96 -2.11 -8.91 -10.16
N GLU A 97 -2.55 -8.68 -11.39
CA GLU A 97 -1.75 -8.93 -12.60
C GLU A 97 -0.48 -8.07 -12.59
N SER A 98 -0.60 -6.76 -12.33
CA SER A 98 0.55 -5.86 -12.29
C SER A 98 1.55 -6.22 -11.18
N TYR A 99 1.06 -6.61 -10.00
CA TYR A 99 1.92 -7.05 -8.90
C TYR A 99 2.63 -8.36 -9.23
N GLN A 100 1.94 -9.33 -9.85
CA GLN A 100 2.54 -10.60 -10.26
C GLN A 100 3.65 -10.38 -11.31
N SER A 101 3.40 -9.56 -12.33
CA SER A 101 4.41 -9.25 -13.35
C SER A 101 5.62 -8.48 -12.81
N MET A 102 5.51 -7.84 -11.64
CA MET A 102 6.64 -7.17 -10.98
C MET A 102 7.55 -8.17 -10.24
N LEU A 103 7.06 -9.35 -9.89
CA LEU A 103 7.85 -10.39 -9.21
C LEU A 103 8.63 -11.30 -10.17
N GLU A 104 8.27 -11.30 -11.45
CA GLU A 104 8.91 -12.05 -12.53
C GLU A 104 10.13 -11.32 -13.10
#